data_AF-A0A963SNZ6-F1
#
_entry.id   AF-A0A963SNZ6-F1
#
_cell.length_a   1.000
_cell.length_b   1.000
_cell.length_c   1.000
_cell.angle_alpha   90.00
_cell.angle_beta   90.00
_cell.angle_gamma   90.00
#
_symmetry.space_group_name_H-M   'P 1'
#
loop_
_entity.id
_entity.type
_entity.pdbx_description
1 polymer ?
#
loop_
_entity_poly.entity_id
_entity_poly.type
_entity_poly.pdbx_seq_one_letter_code
_entity_poly.pdbx_strand_id
1 'polypeptide(L)' 'MSASPTPEDLAKTRFFILNLMRILGVVFVVLGLLIVSDKLAWPELVGWILLAVGLADFFVMPQLLARRWRTPD' A
#
# COMPACT_ATOMS: atom_id res chain seq x y z
N MET A 1 34.84 0.74 4.89
CA MET A 1 34.19 1.99 4.45
C MET A 1 32.71 1.69 4.30
N SER A 2 31.89 2.00 5.30
CA SER A 2 30.43 1.81 5.21
C SER A 2 29.90 2.82 4.19
N ALA A 3 29.60 2.35 2.98
CA ALA A 3 29.00 3.17 1.93
C ALA A 3 27.67 3.72 2.49
N SER A 4 27.63 5.02 2.75
CA SER A 4 26.39 5.69 3.16
C SER A 4 25.52 5.77 1.92
N PRO A 5 24.24 5.36 1.98
CA PRO A 5 23.36 5.37 0.81
C PRO A 5 23.28 6.78 0.23
N THR A 6 23.40 6.89 -1.09
CA THR A 6 23.34 8.20 -1.77
C THR A 6 21.91 8.75 -1.74
N PRO A 7 21.71 10.08 -1.89
CA PRO A 7 20.37 10.65 -1.99
C PRO A 7 19.51 10.03 -3.10
N GLU A 8 20.14 9.57 -4.18
CA GLU A 8 19.50 8.89 -5.31
C GLU A 8 19.00 7.50 -4.93
N ASP A 9 19.78 6.75 -4.13
CA ASP A 9 19.36 5.45 -3.62
C ASP A 9 18.13 5.58 -2.71
N LEU A 10 18.11 6.61 -1.85
CA LEU A 10 16.96 6.91 -0.99
C LEU A 10 15.72 7.27 -1.81
N ALA A 11 15.86 8.06 -2.88
CA ALA A 11 14.75 8.42 -3.76
C ALA A 11 14.16 7.18 -4.47
N LYS A 12 15.02 6.27 -4.95
CA LYS A 12 14.59 5.00 -5.55
C LYS A 12 13.85 4.11 -4.56
N THR A 13 14.38 3.96 -3.34
CA THR A 13 13.72 3.18 -2.28
C THR A 13 12.34 3.75 -1.95
N ARG A 14 12.23 5.08 -1.82
CA ARG A 14 10.96 5.77 -1.56
C ARG A 14 9.92 5.49 -2.65
N PHE A 15 10.33 5.65 -3.92
CA PHE A 15 9.47 5.36 -5.06
C PHE A 15 9.02 3.90 -5.09
N PHE A 16 9.94 2.97 -4.83
CA PHE A 16 9.63 1.54 -4.79
C PHE A 16 8.62 1.21 -3.70
N ILE A 17 8.81 1.72 -2.47
CA ILE A 17 7.88 1.50 -1.36
C ILE A 17 6.50 2.07 -1.68
N LEU A 18 6.41 3.28 -2.25
CA LEU A 18 5.12 3.88 -2.61
C LEU A 18 4.35 3.04 -3.63
N ASN A 19 5.04 2.54 -4.67
CA ASN A 19 4.39 1.70 -5.67
C ASN A 19 4.00 0.35 -5.11
N LEU A 20 4.85 -0.27 -4.28
CA LEU A 20 4.53 -1.54 -3.63
C LEU A 20 3.26 -1.41 -2.77
N MET A 21 3.15 -0.35 -1.98
CA MET A 21 1.95 -0.10 -1.16
C MET A 21 0.68 0.08 -2.01
N ARG A 22 0.78 0.80 -3.14
CA ARG A 22 -0.37 0.93 -4.07
C ARG A 22 -0.78 -0.42 -4.64
N ILE A 23 0.19 -1.23 -5.07
CA ILE A 23 -0.08 -2.57 -5.62
C ILE A 23 -0.74 -3.45 -4.56
N LEU A 24 -0.24 -3.44 -3.32
CA LEU A 24 -0.85 -4.19 -2.22
C LEU A 24 -2.29 -3.74 -1.93
N GLY A 25 -2.55 -2.42 -1.91
CA GLY A 25 -3.91 -1.90 -1.75
C GLY A 25 -4.85 -2.39 -2.86
N VAL A 26 -4.40 -2.36 -4.13
CA VAL A 26 -5.18 -2.89 -5.26
C VAL A 26 -5.41 -4.40 -5.11
N VAL A 27 -4.40 -5.18 -4.71
CA VAL A 27 -4.54 -6.62 -4.47
C VAL A 27 -5.59 -6.88 -3.39
N PHE A 28 -5.59 -6.14 -2.29
CA PHE A 28 -6.59 -6.28 -1.24
C PHE A 28 -8.00 -5.93 -1.72
N VAL A 29 -8.14 -4.86 -2.52
CA VAL A 29 -9.44 -4.52 -3.14
C VAL A 29 -9.94 -5.64 -4.04
N VAL A 30 -9.08 -6.18 -4.90
CA VAL A 30 -9.45 -7.28 -5.81
C VAL A 30 -9.83 -8.54 -5.03
N LEU A 31 -9.05 -8.92 -4.02
CA LEU A 31 -9.37 -10.06 -3.16
C LEU A 31 -10.69 -9.87 -2.42
N GLY A 32 -10.92 -8.68 -1.85
CA GLY A 32 -12.17 -8.34 -1.19
C GLY A 32 -13.37 -8.43 -2.13
N LEU A 33 -13.23 -7.91 -3.36
CA LEU A 33 -14.27 -7.99 -4.39
C LEU A 33 -14.57 -9.45 -4.79
N LEU A 34 -13.54 -10.29 -4.91
CA LEU A 34 -13.73 -11.72 -5.21
C LEU A 34 -14.48 -12.45 -4.10
N ILE A 35 -14.22 -12.12 -2.83
CA ILE A 35 -14.94 -12.69 -1.68
C ILE A 35 -16.40 -12.23 -1.68
N VAL A 36 -16.65 -10.93 -1.82
CA VAL A 36 -18.03 -10.37 -1.84
C VAL A 36 -18.83 -10.84 -3.06
N SER A 37 -18.16 -11.18 -4.16
CA SER A 37 -18.80 -11.73 -5.37
C SER A 37 -19.00 -13.25 -5.33
N ASP A 38 -18.84 -13.89 -4.17
CA ASP A 38 -18.91 -15.35 -3.96
C ASP A 38 -17.99 -16.17 -4.87
N LYS A 39 -16.92 -15.55 -5.41
CA LYS A 39 -15.90 -16.25 -6.20
C LYS A 39 -14.90 -16.98 -5.32
N LEU A 40 -14.79 -16.57 -4.06
CA LEU A 40 -13.95 -17.19 -3.04
C LEU A 40 -14.82 -17.60 -1.86
N ALA A 41 -14.74 -18.86 -1.44
CA ALA A 41 -15.53 -19.41 -0.33
C ALA A 41 -14.97 -18.95 1.04
N TRP A 42 -15.09 -17.66 1.31
CA TRP A 42 -14.67 -17.00 2.55
C TRP A 42 -15.84 -16.20 3.12
N PRO A 43 -15.84 -15.87 4.43
CA PRO A 43 -16.90 -15.06 5.01
C PRO A 43 -16.95 -13.67 4.35
N GLU A 44 -18.15 -13.23 3.98
CA GLU A 44 -18.37 -11.94 3.31
C GLU A 44 -17.80 -10.75 4.10
N LEU A 45 -17.86 -10.82 5.44
CA LEU A 45 -17.26 -9.83 6.34
C LEU A 45 -15.76 -9.62 6.07
N VAL A 46 -15.03 -10.70 5.77
CA VAL A 46 -13.59 -10.62 5.44
C VAL A 46 -13.40 -9.87 4.13
N GLY A 47 -14.27 -10.09 3.15
CA GLY A 47 -14.27 -9.38 1.87
C GLY A 47 -14.47 -7.87 2.04
N TRP A 48 -15.46 -7.47 2.84
CA TRP A 48 -15.71 -6.06 3.16
C TRP A 48 -14.55 -5.40 3.93
N ILE A 49 -13.92 -6.12 4.87
CA ILE A 49 -12.74 -5.62 5.58
C ILE A 49 -11.57 -5.44 4.60
N LEU A 50 -11.31 -6.40 3.72
CA LEU A 50 -10.27 -6.31 2.69
C LEU A 50 -10.50 -5.14 1.72
N LEU A 51 -11.74 -4.90 1.31
CA LEU A 51 -12.10 -3.74 0.50
C LEU A 51 -11.79 -2.44 1.25
N ALA A 52 -12.24 -2.31 2.50
CA ALA A 52 -12.02 -1.11 3.30
C ALA A 52 -10.53 -0.86 3.55
N VAL A 53 -9.76 -1.89 3.90
CA VAL A 53 -8.31 -1.82 4.12
C VAL A 53 -7.58 -1.51 2.82
N GLY A 54 -7.90 -2.19 1.72
CA GLY A 54 -7.25 -1.96 0.43
C GLY A 54 -7.48 -0.55 -0.11
N LEU A 55 -8.70 -0.01 0.04
CA LEU A 55 -9.01 1.37 -0.30
C LEU A 55 -8.27 2.34 0.63
N ALA A 56 -8.31 2.11 1.94
CA ALA A 56 -7.60 2.94 2.90
C ALA A 56 -6.09 2.97 2.61
N ASP A 57 -5.45 1.82 2.37
CA ASP A 57 -4.03 1.76 2.05
C ASP A 57 -3.70 2.44 0.72
N PHE A 58 -4.55 2.28 -0.30
CA PHE A 58 -4.34 2.91 -1.60
C PHE A 58 -4.40 4.44 -1.54
N PHE A 59 -5.28 5.01 -0.69
CA PHE A 59 -5.47 6.46 -0.59
C PHE A 59 -4.67 7.12 0.54
N VAL A 60 -4.68 6.53 1.74
CA VAL A 60 -4.15 7.12 2.97
C VAL A 60 -2.66 6.86 3.11
N MET A 61 -2.21 5.62 2.87
CA MET A 61 -0.81 5.25 3.11
C MET A 61 0.21 6.00 2.25
N PRO A 62 0.01 6.20 0.92
CA PRO A 62 0.94 7.02 0.14
C PRO A 62 0.94 8.49 0.55
N GLN A 63 -0.18 9.03 1.04
CA GLN A 63 -0.24 10.40 1.57
C GLN A 63 0.54 10.52 2.89
N LEU A 64 0.40 9.54 3.78
CA LEU A 64 1.14 9.49 5.05
C LEU A 64 2.64 9.37 4.81
N LEU A 65 3.05 8.49 3.89
CA LEU A 65 4.46 8.30 3.54
C LEU A 65 5.05 9.54 2.86
N ALA A 66 4.31 10.15 1.93
CA ALA A 66 4.71 11.39 1.28
C ALA A 66 4.87 12.53 2.31
N ARG A 67 3.96 12.65 3.28
CA ARG A 67 4.07 13.60 4.39
C ARG A 67 5.28 13.32 5.27
N ARG A 68 5.54 12.05 5.59
CA ARG A 68 6.68 11.64 6.44
C ARG A 68 8.03 11.93 5.79
N TRP A 69 8.12 11.89 4.46
CA TRP A 69 9.34 12.25 3.72
C TRP A 69 9.44 13.74 3.39
N ARG A 70 8.38 14.50 3.64
CA ARG A 70 8.32 15.96 3.49
C ARG A 70 8.61 16.72 4.78
N THR A 71 9.13 16.07 5.83
CA THR A 71 9.78 16.79 6.94
C THR A 71 11.29 16.90 6.69
N PRO A 72 11.76 17.95 5.98
CA PRO A 72 12.89 18.74 6.42
C PRO A 72 12.37 19.82 7.37
N ASP A 73 12.57 19.60 8.67
CA ASP A 73 12.86 20.63 9.67
C ASP A 73 13.82 19.99 10.68
#